data_AF-A0A8H2WFV7-F1
#
_entry.id   AF-A0A8H2WFV7-F1
#
_cell.length_a   1.000
_cell.length_b   1.000
_cell.length_c   1.000
_cell.angle_alpha   90.00
_cell.angle_beta   90.00
_cell.angle_gamma   90.00
#
_symmetry.space_group_name_H-M   'P 1'
#
loop_
_entity.id
_entity.type
_entity.pdbx_description
1 polymer ?
#
loop_
_entity_poly.entity_id
_entity_poly.type
_entity_poly.pdbx_seq_one_letter_code
_entity_poly.pdbx_strand_id
1 'polypeptide(L)'
;MKFTSALVLAIGLGVASATPVVEKRASTSDKATIGYATLSGGTTGGGSASAVTVTTLAALKTAVAGNNAKVVIVSGNISGNEVVKVGSNTSILGKSGATLTGVGLRVIDVSNVIVRNLKINKVLASAGDHLAVQAANRVWIDHVELWSDQTHDKDYYDGLLDLTHGVYAASVTNSYLHDHWKASLVGHSDSNESEDKAIQVTYAFNKWQNLNSRTPSFRFGHGHIYNN
;
A
#
# COMPACT_ATOMS: atom_id res chain seq x y z
N MET A 1 59.39 -24.44 33.62
CA MET A 1 58.74 -24.50 32.30
C MET A 1 57.29 -24.03 32.46
N LYS A 2 56.98 -22.80 32.05
CA LYS A 2 55.60 -22.29 31.99
C LYS A 2 55.43 -21.65 30.62
N PHE A 3 54.76 -22.36 29.71
CA PHE A 3 54.38 -21.84 28.41
C PHE A 3 53.05 -21.10 28.57
N THR A 4 53.07 -19.78 28.37
CA THR A 4 51.86 -18.97 28.21
C THR A 4 51.53 -18.90 26.72
N SER A 5 50.50 -19.62 26.30
CA SER A 5 49.95 -19.54 24.95
C SER A 5 49.10 -18.27 24.83
N ALA A 6 49.50 -17.35 23.95
CA ALA A 6 48.68 -16.20 23.58
C ALA A 6 47.63 -16.64 22.54
N LEU A 7 46.34 -16.49 22.90
CA LEU A 7 45.22 -16.69 21.98
C LEU A 7 45.04 -15.42 21.16
N VAL A 8 45.38 -15.45 19.87
CA VAL A 8 45.10 -14.37 18.92
C VAL A 8 43.67 -14.54 18.42
N LEU A 9 42.77 -13.64 18.84
CA LEU A 9 41.41 -13.57 18.32
C LEU A 9 41.40 -12.63 17.10
N ALA A 10 41.39 -13.21 15.89
CA ALA A 10 41.20 -12.46 14.66
C ALA A 10 39.71 -12.15 14.46
N ILE A 11 39.30 -10.90 14.68
CA ILE A 11 37.96 -10.42 14.34
C ILE A 11 37.97 -10.07 12.86
N GLY A 12 37.48 -10.98 12.02
CA GLY A 12 37.21 -10.70 10.62
C GLY A 12 36.00 -9.77 10.51
N LEU A 13 36.24 -8.49 10.19
CA LEU A 13 35.21 -7.56 9.75
C LEU A 13 34.73 -7.99 8.37
N GLY A 14 33.70 -8.84 8.32
CA GLY A 14 32.99 -9.14 7.09
C GLY A 14 32.26 -7.88 6.61
N VAL A 15 32.74 -7.29 5.53
CA VAL A 15 31.99 -6.27 4.78
C VAL A 15 30.76 -6.94 4.16
N ALA A 16 29.59 -6.72 4.75
CA ALA A 16 28.32 -7.11 4.16
C ALA A 16 28.10 -6.25 2.91
N SER A 17 28.44 -6.79 1.74
CA SER A 17 28.05 -6.21 0.46
C SER A 17 26.54 -6.44 0.30
N ALA A 18 25.74 -5.39 0.43
CA ALA A 18 24.34 -5.44 0.06
C ALA A 18 24.28 -5.66 -1.46
N THR A 19 23.95 -6.89 -1.88
CA THR A 19 23.63 -7.15 -3.28
C THR A 19 22.45 -6.25 -3.67
N PRO A 20 22.55 -5.46 -4.75
CA PRO A 20 21.43 -4.65 -5.19
C PRO A 20 20.27 -5.60 -5.51
N VAL A 21 19.19 -5.48 -4.76
CA VAL A 21 17.94 -6.17 -5.07
C VAL A 21 17.45 -5.58 -6.39
N VAL A 22 17.45 -6.39 -7.44
CA VAL A 22 16.82 -6.01 -8.70
C VAL A 22 15.32 -6.07 -8.45
N GLU A 23 14.73 -4.93 -8.11
CA GLU A 23 13.29 -4.84 -7.89
C GLU A 23 12.54 -5.26 -9.15
N LYS A 24 11.68 -6.28 -9.01
CA LYS A 24 10.83 -6.73 -10.11
C LYS A 24 9.85 -5.61 -10.42
N ARG A 25 9.97 -4.98 -11.60
CA ARG A 25 8.98 -4.02 -12.10
C ARG A 25 7.60 -4.69 -12.11
N ALA A 26 6.57 -3.93 -11.74
CA ALA A 26 5.19 -4.42 -11.79
C ALA A 26 4.85 -4.92 -13.21
N SER A 27 4.33 -6.15 -13.29
CA SER A 27 3.80 -6.76 -14.50
C SER A 27 2.28 -6.70 -14.50
N THR A 28 1.69 -6.63 -15.69
CA THR A 28 0.23 -6.62 -15.89
C THR A 28 -0.45 -7.89 -15.36
N SER A 29 0.28 -8.99 -15.29
CA SER A 29 -0.18 -10.31 -14.83
C SER A 29 0.18 -10.64 -13.39
N ASP A 30 0.73 -9.69 -12.63
CA ASP A 30 1.12 -9.95 -11.26
C ASP A 30 -0.10 -10.22 -10.37
N LYS A 31 0.10 -11.10 -9.38
CA LYS A 31 -0.87 -11.47 -8.35
C LYS A 31 -0.20 -11.43 -6.99
N ALA A 32 -0.99 -11.29 -5.93
CA ALA A 32 -0.47 -11.32 -4.57
C ALA A 32 0.27 -12.64 -4.32
N THR A 33 1.44 -12.53 -3.69
CA THR A 33 2.30 -13.67 -3.34
C THR A 33 2.60 -13.77 -1.85
N ILE A 34 2.22 -12.75 -1.07
CA ILE A 34 2.53 -12.62 0.35
C ILE A 34 1.26 -12.22 1.11
N GLY A 35 1.12 -12.74 2.32
CA GLY A 35 0.12 -12.29 3.28
C GLY A 35 -1.32 -12.74 2.98
N TYR A 36 -2.26 -12.17 3.73
CA TYR A 36 -3.68 -12.50 3.65
C TYR A 36 -4.29 -12.28 2.25
N ALA A 37 -3.72 -11.41 1.41
CA ALA A 37 -4.17 -11.20 0.03
C ALA A 37 -3.97 -12.43 -0.88
N THR A 38 -3.20 -13.44 -0.44
CA THR A 38 -3.06 -14.73 -1.11
C THR A 38 -4.19 -15.70 -0.79
N LEU A 39 -4.96 -15.45 0.26
CA LEU A 39 -6.05 -16.30 0.71
C LEU A 39 -7.36 -16.00 -0.05
N SER A 40 -8.39 -16.79 0.24
CA SER A 40 -9.75 -16.55 -0.26
C SER A 40 -9.84 -16.45 -1.78
N GLY A 41 -9.11 -17.33 -2.48
CA GLY A 41 -9.00 -17.35 -3.94
C GLY A 41 -7.87 -16.48 -4.51
N GLY A 42 -7.10 -15.81 -3.64
CA GLY A 42 -5.95 -14.98 -4.00
C GLY A 42 -6.33 -13.66 -4.68
N THR A 43 -5.42 -12.71 -4.76
CA THR A 43 -5.67 -11.40 -5.40
C THR A 43 -4.96 -11.32 -6.74
N THR A 44 -5.73 -11.25 -7.83
CA THR A 44 -5.24 -11.24 -9.23
C THR A 44 -5.55 -9.94 -9.98
N GLY A 45 -6.35 -9.04 -9.38
CA GLY A 45 -6.72 -7.77 -9.97
C GLY A 45 -7.38 -7.93 -11.34
N GLY A 46 -6.87 -7.20 -12.33
CA GLY A 46 -7.31 -7.27 -13.73
C GLY A 46 -6.88 -8.53 -14.49
N GLY A 47 -6.05 -9.39 -13.90
CA GLY A 47 -5.60 -10.65 -14.48
C GLY A 47 -4.96 -10.47 -15.86
N SER A 48 -5.53 -11.12 -16.88
CA SER A 48 -5.04 -11.09 -18.26
C SER A 48 -5.74 -10.06 -19.15
N ALA A 49 -6.50 -9.12 -18.57
CA ALA A 49 -7.16 -8.08 -19.35
C ALA A 49 -6.13 -7.20 -20.08
N SER A 50 -6.50 -6.75 -21.29
CA SER A 50 -5.68 -5.81 -22.06
C SER A 50 -5.48 -4.52 -21.28
N ALA A 51 -4.22 -4.06 -21.21
CA ALA A 51 -3.87 -2.88 -20.46
C ALA A 51 -4.28 -1.58 -21.16
N VAL A 52 -4.86 -0.65 -20.41
CA VAL A 52 -5.17 0.72 -20.85
C VAL A 52 -4.24 1.69 -20.13
N THR A 53 -3.50 2.52 -20.88
CA THR A 53 -2.67 3.57 -20.27
C THR A 53 -3.46 4.86 -20.09
N VAL A 54 -3.38 5.45 -18.90
CA VAL A 54 -4.01 6.72 -18.54
C VAL A 54 -2.98 7.77 -18.16
N THR A 55 -3.22 9.00 -18.59
CA THR A 55 -2.35 10.17 -18.34
C THR A 55 -3.12 11.36 -17.77
N THR A 56 -4.44 11.22 -17.58
CA THR A 56 -5.31 12.28 -17.06
C THR A 56 -6.25 11.73 -16.00
N LEU A 57 -6.72 12.61 -15.12
CA LEU A 57 -7.64 12.25 -14.04
C LEU A 57 -8.97 11.70 -14.56
N ALA A 58 -9.52 12.33 -15.60
CA ALA A 58 -10.75 11.85 -16.25
C ALA A 58 -10.57 10.44 -16.82
N ALA A 59 -9.46 10.17 -17.52
CA ALA A 59 -9.17 8.85 -18.06
C ALA A 59 -8.98 7.80 -16.95
N LEU A 60 -8.28 8.16 -15.87
CA LEU A 60 -8.13 7.29 -14.69
C LEU A 60 -9.50 6.91 -14.11
N LYS A 61 -10.36 7.89 -13.85
CA LYS A 61 -11.71 7.67 -13.29
C LYS A 61 -12.54 6.73 -14.16
N THR A 62 -12.55 6.94 -15.47
CA THR A 62 -13.26 6.06 -16.41
C THR A 62 -12.66 4.66 -16.43
N ALA A 63 -11.33 4.55 -16.48
CA ALA A 63 -10.64 3.28 -16.65
C ALA A 63 -10.72 2.36 -15.43
N VAL A 64 -10.92 2.89 -14.21
CA VAL A 64 -10.98 2.10 -12.97
C VAL A 64 -12.41 1.84 -12.47
N ALA A 65 -13.43 2.35 -13.15
CA ALA A 65 -14.83 2.15 -12.79
C ALA A 65 -15.37 0.76 -13.18
N GLY A 66 -16.49 0.36 -12.56
CA GLY A 66 -17.19 -0.89 -12.86
C GLY A 66 -16.46 -2.15 -12.36
N ASN A 67 -17.04 -3.33 -12.62
CA ASN A 67 -16.58 -4.58 -12.02
C ASN A 67 -15.89 -5.56 -12.99
N ASN A 68 -15.80 -5.21 -14.27
CA ASN A 68 -15.08 -6.02 -15.25
C ASN A 68 -13.58 -6.01 -14.96
N ALA A 69 -12.91 -7.11 -15.33
CA ALA A 69 -11.47 -7.25 -15.22
C ALA A 69 -10.77 -6.16 -16.04
N LYS A 70 -9.87 -5.40 -15.40
CA LYS A 70 -9.22 -4.26 -16.02
C LYS A 70 -7.81 -4.03 -15.49
N VAL A 71 -6.89 -3.80 -16.42
CA VAL A 71 -5.50 -3.42 -16.11
C VAL A 71 -5.31 -1.98 -16.56
N VAL A 72 -5.03 -1.10 -15.61
CA VAL A 72 -4.88 0.34 -15.82
C VAL A 72 -3.44 0.73 -15.52
N ILE A 73 -2.77 1.29 -16.52
CA ILE A 73 -1.39 1.74 -16.43
C ILE A 73 -1.37 3.26 -16.25
N VAL A 74 -0.95 3.74 -15.08
CA VAL A 74 -0.78 5.18 -14.83
C VAL A 74 0.56 5.63 -15.40
N SER A 75 0.57 6.71 -16.19
CA SER A 75 1.76 7.25 -16.82
C SER A 75 1.91 8.74 -16.54
N GLY A 76 3.07 9.14 -16.00
CA GLY A 76 3.35 10.52 -15.64
C GLY A 76 2.70 10.95 -14.33
N ASN A 77 2.55 12.25 -14.14
CA ASN A 77 1.89 12.85 -12.99
C ASN A 77 0.43 13.21 -13.34
N ILE A 78 -0.52 12.65 -12.61
CA ILE A 78 -1.94 13.02 -12.66
C ILE A 78 -2.24 13.81 -11.40
N SER A 79 -2.76 15.03 -11.56
CA SER A 79 -3.06 15.92 -10.43
C SER A 79 -4.55 16.24 -10.33
N GLY A 80 -5.00 16.57 -9.12
CA GLY A 80 -6.38 16.91 -8.80
C GLY A 80 -6.57 17.21 -7.32
N ASN A 81 -7.82 17.26 -6.88
CA ASN A 81 -8.21 17.39 -5.48
C ASN A 81 -9.50 16.59 -5.25
N GLU A 82 -9.42 15.28 -5.47
CA GLU A 82 -10.56 14.37 -5.35
C GLU A 82 -10.09 12.94 -5.07
N VAL A 83 -11.04 12.09 -4.70
CA VAL A 83 -10.82 10.66 -4.50
C VAL A 83 -11.48 9.87 -5.62
N VAL A 84 -10.71 9.02 -6.30
CA VAL A 84 -11.18 8.15 -7.37
C VAL A 84 -11.61 6.81 -6.78
N LYS A 85 -12.88 6.44 -7.00
CA LYS A 85 -13.40 5.12 -6.61
C LYS A 85 -12.94 4.05 -7.59
N VAL A 86 -12.39 2.98 -7.06
CA VAL A 86 -11.86 1.84 -7.82
C VAL A 86 -12.85 0.68 -7.73
N GLY A 87 -13.27 0.16 -8.88
CA GLY A 87 -14.17 -0.99 -8.96
C GLY A 87 -13.46 -2.34 -8.80
N SER A 88 -14.23 -3.43 -8.76
CA SER A 88 -13.69 -4.80 -8.58
C SER A 88 -12.81 -5.26 -9.74
N ASN A 89 -11.97 -6.28 -9.54
CA ASN A 89 -11.14 -6.91 -10.57
C ASN A 89 -10.22 -5.92 -11.30
N THR A 90 -9.53 -5.08 -10.53
CA THR A 90 -8.71 -3.99 -11.06
C THR A 90 -7.25 -4.17 -10.70
N SER A 91 -6.36 -4.00 -11.67
CA SER A 91 -4.94 -3.73 -11.41
C SER A 91 -4.61 -2.31 -11.81
N ILE A 92 -4.27 -1.45 -10.86
CA ILE A 92 -3.72 -0.11 -11.11
C ILE A 92 -2.21 -0.18 -10.94
N LEU A 93 -1.47 -0.01 -12.04
CA LEU A 93 -0.02 -0.17 -12.07
C LEU A 93 0.62 1.14 -12.55
N GLY A 94 1.53 1.71 -11.78
CA GLY A 94 2.28 2.87 -12.25
C GLY A 94 3.41 2.47 -13.21
N LYS A 95 3.64 3.28 -14.25
CA LYS A 95 4.95 3.32 -14.94
C LYS A 95 6.00 3.92 -14.01
N SER A 96 7.27 3.81 -14.41
CA SER A 96 8.38 4.46 -13.69
C SER A 96 8.08 5.95 -13.43
N GLY A 97 8.05 6.35 -12.16
CA GLY A 97 7.76 7.72 -11.75
C GLY A 97 6.29 8.14 -11.80
N ALA A 98 5.35 7.22 -12.07
CA ALA A 98 3.93 7.52 -12.08
C ALA A 98 3.45 8.03 -10.71
N THR A 99 2.77 9.17 -10.72
CA THR A 99 2.40 9.89 -9.49
C THR A 99 0.96 10.39 -9.57
N LEU A 100 0.22 10.25 -8.48
CA LEU A 100 -1.04 10.92 -8.22
C LEU A 100 -0.79 12.03 -7.18
N THR A 101 -0.96 13.29 -7.57
CA THR A 101 -0.72 14.44 -6.69
C THR A 101 -2.07 15.10 -6.35
N GLY A 102 -2.46 15.07 -5.07
CA GLY A 102 -3.76 15.54 -4.61
C GLY A 102 -4.94 14.64 -4.97
N VAL A 103 -4.68 13.46 -5.56
CA VAL A 103 -5.70 12.50 -5.97
C VAL A 103 -5.57 11.23 -5.12
N GLY A 104 -6.60 10.94 -4.32
CA GLY A 104 -6.68 9.71 -3.54
C GLY A 104 -7.36 8.56 -4.29
N LEU A 105 -7.20 7.34 -3.80
CA LEU A 105 -7.89 6.14 -4.31
C LEU A 105 -8.77 5.54 -3.21
N ARG A 106 -10.01 5.18 -3.56
CA ARG A 106 -10.95 4.49 -2.66
C ARG A 106 -11.37 3.15 -3.23
N VAL A 107 -10.97 2.08 -2.57
CA VAL A 107 -11.39 0.70 -2.82
C VAL A 107 -12.50 0.38 -1.83
N ILE A 108 -13.76 0.59 -2.22
CA ILE A 108 -14.91 0.48 -1.32
C ILE A 108 -15.94 -0.52 -1.85
N ASP A 109 -16.37 -1.46 -1.00
CA ASP A 109 -17.42 -2.45 -1.32
C ASP A 109 -17.14 -3.22 -2.62
N VAL A 110 -15.88 -3.65 -2.77
CA VAL A 110 -15.37 -4.32 -3.98
C VAL A 110 -14.41 -5.44 -3.60
N SER A 111 -14.10 -6.29 -4.58
CA SER A 111 -13.17 -7.39 -4.41
C SER A 111 -12.10 -7.42 -5.49
N ASN A 112 -10.96 -8.03 -5.18
CA ASN A 112 -9.91 -8.39 -6.13
C ASN A 112 -9.27 -7.15 -6.78
N VAL A 113 -8.54 -6.37 -5.98
CA VAL A 113 -7.88 -5.14 -6.42
C VAL A 113 -6.39 -5.16 -6.13
N ILE A 114 -5.59 -4.74 -7.11
CA ILE A 114 -4.15 -4.57 -7.03
C ILE A 114 -3.82 -3.10 -7.26
N VAL A 115 -3.02 -2.49 -6.39
CA VAL A 115 -2.43 -1.15 -6.59
C VAL A 115 -0.92 -1.27 -6.43
N ARG A 116 -0.15 -1.03 -7.49
CA ARG A 116 1.29 -1.25 -7.48
C ARG A 116 2.15 -0.24 -8.22
N ASN A 117 3.38 -0.07 -7.75
CA ASN A 117 4.40 0.80 -8.36
C ASN A 117 3.88 2.23 -8.60
N LEU A 118 3.12 2.76 -7.65
CA LEU A 118 2.41 4.03 -7.78
C LEU A 118 2.74 4.94 -6.61
N LYS A 119 3.03 6.20 -6.93
CA LYS A 119 3.23 7.25 -5.94
C LYS A 119 1.92 8.01 -5.73
N ILE A 120 1.52 8.28 -4.49
CA ILE A 120 0.39 9.14 -4.16
C ILE A 120 0.84 10.15 -3.13
N ASN A 121 0.60 11.44 -3.36
CA ASN A 121 1.01 12.46 -2.40
C ASN A 121 0.04 13.64 -2.29
N LYS A 122 0.14 14.36 -1.17
CA LYS A 122 -0.56 15.65 -0.92
C LYS A 122 -2.08 15.61 -1.10
N VAL A 123 -2.74 14.50 -0.78
CA VAL A 123 -4.22 14.42 -0.79
C VAL A 123 -4.78 15.16 0.42
N LEU A 124 -5.48 16.26 0.17
CA LEU A 124 -6.09 17.10 1.21
C LEU A 124 -7.13 16.32 2.00
N ALA A 125 -7.24 16.59 3.31
CA ALA A 125 -8.26 15.97 4.17
C ALA A 125 -9.69 16.19 3.63
N SER A 126 -9.94 17.32 2.95
CA SER A 126 -11.22 17.60 2.30
C SER A 126 -11.56 16.67 1.14
N ALA A 127 -10.56 16.05 0.51
CA ALA A 127 -10.76 15.03 -0.51
C ALA A 127 -10.86 13.62 0.13
N GLY A 128 -9.98 13.33 1.08
CA GLY A 128 -9.93 12.07 1.83
C GLY A 128 -8.49 11.57 1.98
N ASP A 129 -8.34 10.26 2.12
CA ASP A 129 -7.03 9.60 2.28
C ASP A 129 -6.32 9.41 0.94
N HIS A 130 -5.00 9.23 0.99
CA HIS A 130 -4.23 8.87 -0.22
C HIS A 130 -4.68 7.53 -0.79
N LEU A 131 -4.87 6.53 0.06
CA LEU A 131 -5.42 5.24 -0.31
C LEU A 131 -6.28 4.70 0.83
N ALA A 132 -7.55 4.45 0.56
CA ALA A 132 -8.48 3.90 1.55
C ALA A 132 -9.16 2.64 1.01
N VAL A 133 -9.17 1.60 1.83
CA VAL A 133 -9.79 0.30 1.58
C VAL A 133 -10.90 0.11 2.61
N GLN A 134 -12.13 -0.09 2.16
CA GLN A 134 -13.31 -0.09 3.04
C GLN A 134 -14.32 -1.14 2.60
N ALA A 135 -14.77 -2.01 3.51
CA ALA A 135 -15.74 -3.08 3.17
C ALA A 135 -15.31 -3.92 1.95
N ALA A 136 -14.00 -4.01 1.72
CA ALA A 136 -13.43 -4.64 0.54
C ALA A 136 -12.63 -5.88 0.92
N ASN A 137 -12.47 -6.79 -0.04
CA ASN A 137 -11.69 -8.00 0.18
C ASN A 137 -10.77 -8.36 -0.98
N ARG A 138 -9.73 -9.16 -0.71
CA ARG A 138 -8.73 -9.56 -1.71
C ARG A 138 -8.08 -8.32 -2.32
N VAL A 139 -7.35 -7.58 -1.50
CA VAL A 139 -6.70 -6.32 -1.89
C VAL A 139 -5.21 -6.42 -1.66
N TRP A 140 -4.42 -6.11 -2.69
CA TRP A 140 -2.97 -6.11 -2.62
C TRP A 140 -2.41 -4.75 -3.01
N ILE A 141 -1.77 -4.11 -2.04
CA ILE A 141 -1.10 -2.82 -2.18
C ILE A 141 0.39 -3.11 -2.09
N ASP A 142 1.14 -2.83 -3.15
CA ASP A 142 2.55 -3.22 -3.19
C ASP A 142 3.46 -2.29 -3.97
N HIS A 143 4.64 -1.98 -3.43
CA HIS A 143 5.54 -0.98 -4.02
C HIS A 143 4.84 0.37 -4.26
N VAL A 144 3.98 0.81 -3.34
CA VAL A 144 3.45 2.17 -3.38
C VAL A 144 4.31 3.09 -2.53
N GLU A 145 4.32 4.37 -2.88
CA GLU A 145 4.96 5.42 -2.07
C GLU A 145 3.90 6.45 -1.71
N LEU A 146 3.67 6.65 -0.41
CA LEU A 146 2.62 7.54 0.12
C LEU A 146 3.22 8.57 1.05
N TRP A 147 3.00 9.86 0.78
CA TRP A 147 3.52 10.95 1.62
C TRP A 147 2.76 12.26 1.50
N SER A 148 3.00 13.18 2.43
CA SER A 148 2.64 14.58 2.23
C SER A 148 3.74 15.52 2.71
N ASP A 149 3.54 16.18 3.84
CA ASP A 149 4.50 16.93 4.63
C ASP A 149 3.96 17.03 6.06
N GLN A 150 4.77 17.60 6.95
CA GLN A 150 4.39 17.96 8.32
C GLN A 150 4.51 19.47 8.56
N THR A 151 4.45 20.29 7.50
CA THR A 151 4.54 21.77 7.62
C THR A 151 3.20 22.42 7.94
N HIS A 152 2.14 21.61 8.02
CA HIS A 152 0.78 21.99 8.38
C HIS A 152 0.34 21.24 9.64
N ASP A 153 -0.80 21.62 10.21
CA ASP A 153 -1.39 20.86 11.30
C ASP A 153 -1.82 19.45 10.85
N LYS A 154 -2.07 18.58 11.84
CA LYS A 154 -2.37 17.16 11.63
C LYS A 154 -3.66 16.88 10.87
N ASP A 155 -4.55 17.84 10.70
CA ASP A 155 -5.86 17.68 10.06
C ASP A 155 -5.94 18.38 8.69
N TYR A 156 -4.84 19.03 8.25
CA TYR A 156 -4.71 19.51 6.88
C TYR A 156 -4.72 18.35 5.86
N TYR A 157 -4.11 17.23 6.24
CA TYR A 157 -4.20 15.94 5.55
C TYR A 157 -4.89 14.91 6.47
N ASP A 158 -5.57 13.91 5.91
CA ASP A 158 -6.16 12.83 6.73
C ASP A 158 -5.20 11.63 6.90
N GLY A 159 -5.56 10.42 6.47
CA GLY A 159 -4.67 9.25 6.50
C GLY A 159 -3.86 9.06 5.23
N LEU A 160 -2.67 8.42 5.31
CA LEU A 160 -2.03 7.88 4.10
C LEU A 160 -2.77 6.62 3.63
N LEU A 161 -2.91 5.64 4.52
CA LEU A 161 -3.45 4.32 4.18
C LEU A 161 -4.41 3.79 5.23
N ASP A 162 -5.70 3.81 4.94
CA ASP A 162 -6.72 3.32 5.87
C ASP A 162 -7.36 2.02 5.37
N LEU A 163 -7.48 1.02 6.26
CA LEU A 163 -8.18 -0.23 6.03
C LEU A 163 -9.27 -0.41 7.10
N THR A 164 -10.51 -0.12 6.74
CA THR A 164 -11.62 0.00 7.70
C THR A 164 -12.84 -0.78 7.23
N HIS A 165 -13.88 -0.90 8.06
CA HIS A 165 -15.13 -1.56 7.70
C HIS A 165 -14.90 -3.03 7.27
N GLY A 166 -14.38 -3.86 8.19
CA GLY A 166 -14.30 -5.31 7.97
C GLY A 166 -13.39 -5.78 6.83
N VAL A 167 -12.41 -4.97 6.40
CA VAL A 167 -11.50 -5.35 5.29
C VAL A 167 -10.84 -6.70 5.50
N TYR A 168 -11.02 -7.59 4.54
CA TYR A 168 -10.66 -9.00 4.67
C TYR A 168 -9.72 -9.45 3.55
N ALA A 169 -8.75 -10.30 3.85
CA ALA A 169 -7.78 -10.78 2.87
C ALA A 169 -7.00 -9.63 2.18
N ALA A 170 -6.44 -8.71 2.97
CA ALA A 170 -5.65 -7.59 2.45
C ALA A 170 -4.15 -7.72 2.78
N SER A 171 -3.28 -7.20 1.92
CA SER A 171 -1.84 -7.15 2.17
C SER A 171 -1.23 -5.88 1.61
N VAL A 172 -0.38 -5.26 2.43
CA VAL A 172 0.40 -4.07 2.12
C VAL A 172 1.87 -4.46 2.19
N THR A 173 2.55 -4.49 1.06
CA THR A 173 3.92 -5.01 0.98
C THR A 173 4.88 -4.08 0.25
N ASN A 174 6.17 -4.12 0.60
CA ASN A 174 7.24 -3.39 -0.10
C ASN A 174 6.95 -1.90 -0.35
N SER A 175 6.12 -1.28 0.49
CA SER A 175 5.63 0.09 0.26
C SER A 175 6.34 1.07 1.18
N TYR A 176 6.43 2.33 0.76
CA TYR A 176 7.11 3.38 1.51
C TYR A 176 6.10 4.43 1.97
N LEU A 177 5.86 4.49 3.29
CA LEU A 177 4.96 5.47 3.90
C LEU A 177 5.82 6.47 4.69
N HIS A 178 5.72 7.75 4.36
CA HIS A 178 6.58 8.75 4.97
C HIS A 178 6.05 10.17 5.00
N ASP A 179 6.70 11.02 5.80
CA ASP A 179 6.48 12.47 5.87
C ASP A 179 5.01 12.85 6.05
N HIS A 180 4.40 12.37 7.15
CA HIS A 180 2.96 12.51 7.37
C HIS A 180 2.56 12.42 8.85
N TRP A 181 1.38 12.96 9.21
CA TRP A 181 0.88 12.98 10.59
C TRP A 181 0.21 11.67 11.04
N LYS A 182 -0.70 11.12 10.23
CA LYS A 182 -1.51 9.92 10.53
C LYS A 182 -1.27 8.84 9.47
N ALA A 183 -0.31 7.93 9.66
CA ALA A 183 0.12 7.06 8.57
C ALA A 183 -0.94 6.04 8.15
N SER A 184 -1.28 5.07 9.00
CA SER A 184 -2.21 4.01 8.63
C SER A 184 -3.14 3.56 9.76
N LEU A 185 -4.45 3.69 9.52
CA LEU A 185 -5.49 3.21 10.42
C LEU A 185 -6.02 1.84 9.96
N VAL A 186 -6.15 0.90 10.89
CA VAL A 186 -6.84 -0.38 10.69
C VAL A 186 -7.96 -0.50 11.73
N GLY A 187 -9.20 -0.49 11.25
CA GLY A 187 -10.40 -0.39 12.11
C GLY A 187 -10.62 1.03 12.67
N HIS A 188 -11.75 1.63 12.31
CA HIS A 188 -11.94 3.09 12.42
C HIS A 188 -12.52 3.57 13.76
N SER A 189 -13.26 2.71 14.47
CA SER A 189 -14.02 3.10 15.65
C SER A 189 -14.06 1.96 16.67
N ASP A 190 -13.88 2.29 17.95
CA ASP A 190 -14.01 1.34 19.06
C ASP A 190 -15.45 0.81 19.22
N SER A 191 -16.44 1.46 18.60
CA SER A 191 -17.84 1.02 18.59
C SER A 191 -18.21 0.15 17.38
N ASN A 192 -17.24 -0.20 16.52
CA ASN A 192 -17.48 -0.97 15.29
C ASN A 192 -17.03 -2.44 15.37
N GLU A 193 -16.93 -2.98 16.58
CA GLU A 193 -16.38 -4.31 16.85
C GLU A 193 -17.06 -5.44 16.05
N SER A 194 -18.40 -5.39 15.91
CA SER A 194 -19.17 -6.46 15.25
C SER A 194 -18.77 -6.67 13.80
N GLU A 195 -18.43 -5.59 13.09
CA GLU A 195 -17.93 -5.62 11.72
C GLU A 195 -16.41 -5.89 11.68
N ASP A 196 -15.64 -5.16 12.50
CA ASP A 196 -14.18 -5.11 12.36
C ASP A 196 -13.44 -6.34 12.93
N LYS A 197 -14.14 -7.25 13.62
CA LYS A 197 -13.59 -8.60 13.95
C LYS A 197 -13.22 -9.40 12.71
N ALA A 198 -13.86 -9.12 11.57
CA ALA A 198 -13.55 -9.78 10.31
C ALA A 198 -12.22 -9.30 9.68
N ILE A 199 -11.62 -8.21 10.18
CA ILE A 199 -10.43 -7.63 9.55
C ILE A 199 -9.29 -8.65 9.46
N GLN A 200 -8.66 -8.77 8.29
CA GLN A 200 -7.44 -9.57 8.06
C GLN A 200 -6.47 -8.83 7.16
N VAL A 201 -5.36 -8.34 7.74
CA VAL A 201 -4.40 -7.49 7.05
C VAL A 201 -2.97 -7.96 7.31
N THR A 202 -2.15 -7.99 6.25
CA THR A 202 -0.70 -8.19 6.37
C THR A 202 0.03 -6.89 6.05
N TYR A 203 1.03 -6.54 6.86
CA TYR A 203 2.06 -5.54 6.53
C TYR A 203 3.42 -6.20 6.53
N ALA A 204 4.10 -6.24 5.38
CA ALA A 204 5.43 -6.83 5.29
C ALA A 204 6.37 -6.05 4.38
N PHE A 205 7.63 -5.91 4.77
CA PHE A 205 8.67 -5.28 3.93
C PHE A 205 8.40 -3.81 3.60
N ASN A 206 7.49 -3.15 4.31
CA ASN A 206 7.23 -1.73 4.10
C ASN A 206 8.25 -0.91 4.87
N LYS A 207 8.63 0.24 4.31
CA LYS A 207 9.44 1.22 5.00
C LYS A 207 8.53 2.31 5.59
N TRP A 208 8.73 2.61 6.87
CA TRP A 208 8.00 3.65 7.60
C TRP A 208 8.97 4.71 8.07
N GLN A 209 8.82 5.96 7.64
CA GLN A 209 9.82 7.01 7.94
C GLN A 209 9.19 8.37 8.18
N ASN A 210 9.63 9.08 9.22
CA ASN A 210 9.16 10.43 9.52
C ASN A 210 7.63 10.54 9.60
N LEU A 211 7.04 9.68 10.43
CA LEU A 211 5.60 9.60 10.67
C LEU A 211 5.32 9.96 12.12
N ASN A 212 4.32 10.81 12.39
CA ASN A 212 3.97 11.17 13.76
C ASN A 212 3.20 10.05 14.47
N SER A 213 2.31 9.33 13.78
CA SER A 213 1.45 8.33 14.41
C SER A 213 0.94 7.27 13.43
N ARG A 214 0.34 6.21 14.00
CA ARG A 214 -0.38 5.13 13.30
C ARG A 214 0.50 4.27 12.37
N THR A 215 1.44 3.49 12.93
CA THR A 215 2.37 2.63 12.15
C THR A 215 2.25 1.12 12.42
N PRO A 216 1.11 0.46 12.10
CA PRO A 216 -0.24 1.02 11.98
C PRO A 216 -0.90 1.22 13.37
N SER A 217 -2.02 1.96 13.42
CA SER A 217 -2.96 1.90 14.56
C SER A 217 -4.00 0.84 14.27
N PHE A 218 -4.16 -0.17 15.12
CA PHE A 218 -4.93 -1.37 14.80
C PHE A 218 -6.05 -1.65 15.82
N ARG A 219 -7.24 -2.01 15.33
CA ARG A 219 -8.39 -2.45 16.13
C ARG A 219 -8.96 -3.79 15.68
N PHE A 220 -9.40 -4.58 16.66
CA PHE A 220 -10.15 -5.83 16.52
C PHE A 220 -9.47 -6.99 15.80
N GLY A 221 -9.57 -7.07 14.47
CA GLY A 221 -9.25 -8.27 13.69
C GLY A 221 -7.79 -8.75 13.74
N HIS A 222 -7.36 -9.48 12.72
CA HIS A 222 -6.06 -10.13 12.69
C HIS A 222 -5.06 -9.36 11.82
N GLY A 223 -3.96 -8.93 12.44
CA GLY A 223 -2.81 -8.32 11.77
C GLY A 223 -1.62 -9.27 11.74
N HIS A 224 -1.00 -9.46 10.56
CA HIS A 224 0.33 -10.07 10.45
C HIS A 224 1.33 -9.00 10.01
N ILE A 225 2.18 -8.55 10.93
CA ILE A 225 3.06 -7.39 10.73
C ILE A 225 4.50 -7.84 10.98
N TYR A 226 5.34 -7.86 9.94
CA TYR A 226 6.71 -8.38 10.07
C TYR A 226 7.68 -7.76 9.05
N ASN A 227 8.97 -7.71 9.39
CA ASN A 227 10.04 -7.20 8.52
C ASN A 227 9.74 -5.85 7.86
N ASN A 228 9.17 -4.91 8.62
CA ASN A 228 8.98 -3.53 8.20
C ASN A 228 10.11 -2.63 8.74
#